data_AF-A0A438CDT5-F1
#
_entry.id   AF-A0A438CDT5-F1
#
_cell.length_a   1.000
_cell.length_b   1.000
_cell.length_c   1.000
_cell.angle_alpha   90.00
_cell.angle_beta   90.00
_cell.angle_gamma   90.00
#
_symmetry.space_group_name_H-M   'P 1'
#
loop_
_entity.id
_entity.type
_entity.pdbx_description
1 polymer ?
#
loop_
_entity_poly.entity_id
_entity_poly.type
_entity_poly.pdbx_seq_one_letter_code
_entity_poly.pdbx_strand_id
1 'polypeptide(L)'
;MEALTELCDLIAENPEQFSEKLAWICSRCPPPESLLGGSPRVSRSHLNAVLAIARFLARCPNQTDHHQRPQSMVLEFLRSVPSSFNQSFWPQSYGQDAISAFYVDFLGYVAKATELSPDFATEVAGFAGEVLITALNHDGEGSGISRVFLMALSQNFPPILPSDAERLVTSLLDQFVVSVPVSAPMSPREAGAAASETSTSSAQSSPISVNHYQPNDSSMSPANEVSRLSGSSSAASASSKGSVVINGGSVALKSSIEQFGVSYAFGDGGGGAAMLRQQVSSFEEESVESLEKQEIAFELIGHILDKVHIDPKLVEQVRLIAKKQLQSLSAFLKLRKRDWTEQGPLLKTRINTKLSVFQAAARLKIKSLSSLDSEGKSSKRLLLETLALLVDASEACLLSVWRKLRICEELFSSLLAGILQIALTRGGQLLRVLLIRLKSLVLTACAQADTWGNSQGAMFEIVMKTSCEIIEFGWIKDRAPVDTFILGLASSIRERNDYEEQVSFVLLVIE
;
A
#
# COMPACT_ATOMS: atom_id res chain seq x y z
N MET A 1 38.09 3.09 -0.39
CA MET A 1 37.32 4.31 -0.01
C MET A 1 37.62 4.68 1.43
N GLU A 2 37.87 3.66 2.27
CA GLU A 2 38.18 3.73 3.70
C GLU A 2 39.06 4.93 4.08
N ALA A 3 40.26 5.06 3.52
CA ALA A 3 41.18 6.15 3.86
C ALA A 3 40.66 7.59 3.58
N LEU A 4 39.66 7.75 2.70
CA LEU A 4 38.99 9.04 2.48
C LEU A 4 37.83 9.24 3.47
N THR A 5 37.09 8.17 3.81
CA THR A 5 36.03 8.22 4.83
C THR A 5 36.59 8.39 6.25
N GLU A 6 37.71 7.74 6.57
CA GLU A 6 38.47 7.94 7.81
C GLU A 6 38.97 9.38 7.92
N LEU A 7 39.51 9.93 6.83
CA LEU A 7 39.92 11.33 6.75
C LEU A 7 38.72 12.28 6.97
N CYS A 8 37.57 12.02 6.35
CA CYS A 8 36.37 12.84 6.57
C CYS A 8 35.82 12.76 7.98
N ASP A 9 35.86 11.57 8.60
CA ASP A 9 35.43 11.38 9.99
C ASP A 9 36.35 12.17 10.95
N LEU A 10 37.67 12.12 10.73
CA LEU A 10 38.67 12.86 11.50
C LEU A 10 38.65 14.38 11.23
N ILE A 11 38.28 14.82 10.03
CA ILE A 11 37.97 16.23 9.72
C ILE A 11 36.69 16.66 10.47
N ALA A 12 35.67 15.80 10.54
CA ALA A 12 34.40 16.13 11.20
C ALA A 12 34.54 16.32 12.71
N GLU A 13 35.47 15.61 13.35
CA GLU A 13 35.79 15.80 14.78
C GLU A 13 36.56 17.11 15.06
N ASN A 14 37.35 17.62 14.11
CA ASN A 14 38.21 18.79 14.28
C ASN A 14 38.27 19.67 13.01
N PRO A 15 37.17 20.31 12.58
CA PRO A 15 37.06 20.94 11.26
C PRO A 15 38.03 22.10 11.04
N GLU A 16 38.28 22.93 12.07
CA GLU A 16 39.22 24.06 11.99
C GLU A 16 40.66 23.60 11.71
N GLN A 17 41.12 22.57 12.44
CA GLN A 17 42.48 22.03 12.35
C GLN A 17 42.79 21.38 10.99
N PHE A 18 41.75 20.96 10.26
CA PHE A 18 41.89 20.29 8.98
C PHE A 18 41.20 21.01 7.82
N SER A 19 40.94 22.31 7.99
CA SER A 19 40.35 23.22 7.00
C SER A 19 41.06 23.17 5.63
N GLU A 20 42.40 23.08 5.58
CA GLU A 20 43.14 22.88 4.32
C GLU A 20 42.81 21.54 3.63
N LYS A 21 42.65 20.46 4.41
CA LYS A 21 42.31 19.13 3.88
C LYS A 21 40.87 19.10 3.36
N LEU A 22 39.95 19.76 4.08
CA LEU A 22 38.57 19.96 3.63
C LEU A 22 38.52 20.75 2.31
N ALA A 23 39.26 21.87 2.22
CA ALA A 23 39.38 22.65 1.00
C ALA A 23 40.01 21.86 -0.16
N TRP A 24 40.96 20.97 0.12
CA TRP A 24 41.51 20.03 -0.87
C TRP A 24 40.44 19.05 -1.37
N ILE A 25 39.61 18.46 -0.50
CA ILE A 25 38.50 17.59 -0.92
C ILE A 25 37.49 18.39 -1.77
N CYS A 26 37.13 19.62 -1.37
CA CYS A 26 36.31 20.52 -2.19
C CYS A 26 36.92 20.82 -3.57
N SER A 27 38.25 20.82 -3.73
CA SER A 27 38.91 20.98 -5.03
C SER A 27 38.92 19.71 -5.90
N ARG A 28 38.40 18.58 -5.38
CA ARG A 28 38.24 17.31 -6.10
C ARG A 28 36.80 17.02 -6.52
N CYS A 29 35.85 17.84 -6.12
CA CYS A 29 34.47 17.80 -6.63
C CYS A 29 34.41 18.23 -8.10
N PRO A 30 33.39 17.78 -8.86
CA PRO A 30 33.19 18.24 -10.23
C PRO A 30 32.75 19.71 -10.21
N PRO A 31 33.40 20.63 -10.96
CA PRO A 31 33.03 22.05 -10.93
C PRO A 31 31.64 22.27 -11.54
N PRO A 32 30.82 23.21 -11.02
CA PRO A 32 29.42 23.38 -11.40
C PRO A 32 29.21 23.63 -12.90
N GLU A 33 30.09 24.42 -13.52
CA GLU A 33 30.10 24.66 -14.97
C GLU A 33 30.17 23.36 -15.80
N SER A 34 30.90 22.34 -15.30
CA SER A 34 31.03 21.04 -15.96
C SER A 34 29.83 20.11 -15.74
N LEU A 35 29.00 20.39 -14.73
CA LEU A 35 27.76 19.67 -14.44
C LEU A 35 26.55 20.22 -15.21
N LEU A 36 26.60 21.52 -15.55
CA LEU A 36 25.57 22.25 -16.29
C LEU A 36 25.82 22.30 -17.81
N GLY A 37 27.01 21.91 -18.27
CA GLY A 37 27.31 21.76 -19.70
C GLY A 37 26.56 20.57 -20.33
N GLY A 38 26.27 20.63 -21.64
CA GLY A 38 25.38 19.68 -22.33
C GLY A 38 25.85 18.22 -22.48
N SER A 39 27.03 17.87 -21.96
CA SER A 39 27.55 16.48 -21.90
C SER A 39 28.38 16.29 -20.61
N PRO A 40 27.77 16.39 -19.42
CA PRO A 40 28.50 16.38 -18.16
C PRO A 40 29.01 14.96 -17.89
N ARG A 41 30.33 14.80 -17.66
CA ARG A 41 30.96 13.49 -17.41
C ARG A 41 31.82 13.52 -16.16
N VAL A 42 31.47 12.67 -15.19
CA VAL A 42 32.02 12.69 -13.83
C VAL A 42 33.04 11.56 -13.64
N SER A 43 34.15 11.85 -12.96
CA SER A 43 35.20 10.87 -12.67
C SER A 43 34.92 10.12 -11.36
N ARG A 44 35.50 8.93 -11.18
CA ARG A 44 35.39 8.18 -9.91
C ARG A 44 35.90 9.00 -8.71
N SER A 45 36.97 9.78 -8.92
CA SER A 45 37.49 10.73 -7.93
C SER A 45 36.49 11.85 -7.58
N HIS A 46 35.72 12.35 -8.53
CA HIS A 46 34.70 13.37 -8.28
C HIS A 46 33.55 12.81 -7.45
N LEU A 47 33.04 11.61 -7.79
CA LEU A 47 32.01 10.91 -7.02
C LEU A 47 32.47 10.62 -5.58
N ASN A 48 33.70 10.12 -5.42
CA ASN A 48 34.30 9.88 -4.11
C ASN A 48 34.41 11.17 -3.28
N ALA A 49 34.77 12.31 -3.89
CA ALA A 49 34.86 13.60 -3.22
C ALA A 49 33.48 14.15 -2.81
N VAL A 50 32.45 13.99 -3.66
CA VAL A 50 31.07 14.37 -3.33
C VAL A 50 30.52 13.55 -2.15
N LEU A 51 30.72 12.23 -2.13
CA LEU A 51 30.37 11.38 -0.98
C LEU A 51 31.13 11.79 0.30
N ALA A 52 32.41 12.09 0.16
CA ALA A 52 33.27 12.52 1.27
C ALA A 52 32.79 13.83 1.92
N ILE A 53 32.34 14.81 1.12
CA ILE A 53 31.77 16.07 1.64
C ILE A 53 30.37 15.86 2.22
N ALA A 54 29.50 15.08 1.56
CA ALA A 54 28.19 14.76 2.10
C ALA A 54 28.30 14.08 3.48
N ARG A 55 29.21 13.11 3.63
CA ARG A 55 29.50 12.43 4.91
C ARG A 55 30.04 13.39 5.98
N PHE A 56 30.88 14.36 5.62
CA PHE A 56 31.33 15.41 6.53
C PHE A 56 30.14 16.23 7.04
N LEU A 57 29.27 16.73 6.15
CA LEU A 57 28.06 17.47 6.54
C LEU A 57 27.10 16.62 7.41
N ALA A 58 27.00 15.32 7.15
CA ALA A 58 26.20 14.38 7.93
C ALA A 58 26.73 14.11 9.35
N ARG A 59 27.96 14.56 9.67
CA ARG A 59 28.61 14.36 10.98
C ARG A 59 28.94 15.66 11.74
N CYS A 60 28.81 16.82 11.11
CA CYS A 60 29.16 18.12 11.70
C CYS A 60 27.93 18.94 12.10
N PRO A 61 27.45 18.89 13.36
CA PRO A 61 26.30 19.66 13.82
C PRO A 61 26.58 21.16 13.98
N ASN A 62 27.84 21.55 14.24
CA ASN A 62 28.19 22.94 14.51
C ASN A 62 28.46 23.68 13.19
N GLN A 63 27.51 24.51 12.75
CA GLN A 63 27.75 25.42 11.60
C GLN A 63 28.92 26.37 11.91
N THR A 64 29.86 26.47 10.96
CA THR A 64 30.95 27.44 10.95
C THR A 64 31.10 28.00 9.52
N ASP A 65 31.79 29.13 9.33
CA ASP A 65 32.02 29.71 7.99
C ASP A 65 32.67 28.72 7.01
N HIS A 66 33.43 27.75 7.53
CA HIS A 66 34.04 26.67 6.77
C HIS A 66 33.03 25.71 6.10
N HIS A 67 31.74 25.74 6.47
CA HIS A 67 30.72 24.84 5.93
C HIS A 67 30.09 25.33 4.60
N GLN A 68 30.15 26.62 4.29
CA GLN A 68 29.48 27.20 3.11
C GLN A 68 29.92 26.53 1.80
N ARG A 69 31.24 26.30 1.62
CA ARG A 69 31.80 25.66 0.42
C ARG A 69 31.48 24.15 0.34
N PRO A 70 31.63 23.35 1.42
CA PRO A 70 31.05 22.01 1.51
C PRO A 70 29.56 21.94 1.11
N GLN A 71 28.73 22.87 1.59
CA GLN A 71 27.30 22.92 1.28
C GLN A 71 27.06 23.23 -0.21
N SER A 72 27.69 24.26 -0.78
CA SER A 72 27.50 24.61 -2.20
C SER A 72 27.85 23.44 -3.12
N MET A 73 28.96 22.73 -2.88
CA MET A 73 29.39 21.56 -3.67
C MET A 73 28.34 20.43 -3.68
N VAL A 74 27.67 20.18 -2.55
CA VAL A 74 26.62 19.15 -2.44
C VAL A 74 25.31 19.63 -3.08
N LEU A 75 24.95 20.91 -2.92
CA LEU A 75 23.77 21.52 -3.55
C LEU A 75 23.89 21.59 -5.07
N GLU A 76 25.06 21.96 -5.60
CA GLU A 76 25.39 21.96 -7.03
C GLU A 76 25.31 20.55 -7.62
N PHE A 77 25.84 19.54 -6.92
CA PHE A 77 25.72 18.15 -7.36
C PHE A 77 24.26 17.66 -7.33
N LEU A 78 23.50 17.96 -6.27
CA LEU A 78 22.07 17.64 -6.18
C LEU A 78 21.26 18.29 -7.31
N ARG A 79 21.53 19.54 -7.66
CA ARG A 79 20.91 20.25 -8.80
C ARG A 79 21.26 19.61 -10.15
N SER A 80 22.41 18.93 -10.25
CA SER A 80 22.85 18.22 -11.46
C SER A 80 22.31 16.79 -11.62
N VAL A 81 21.62 16.25 -10.61
CA VAL A 81 21.10 14.87 -10.62
C VAL A 81 20.26 14.53 -11.88
N PRO A 82 19.39 15.41 -12.42
CA PRO A 82 18.68 15.12 -13.67
C PRO A 82 19.57 14.78 -14.86
N SER A 83 20.72 15.47 -15.00
CA SER A 83 21.71 15.17 -16.04
C SER A 83 22.30 13.77 -15.90
N SER A 84 22.39 13.27 -14.66
CA SER A 84 22.99 11.99 -14.31
C SER A 84 22.11 10.76 -14.56
N PHE A 85 20.86 10.92 -15.02
CA PHE A 85 20.06 9.77 -15.47
C PHE A 85 20.59 9.16 -16.77
N ASN A 86 21.50 9.84 -17.48
CA ASN A 86 22.20 9.31 -18.65
C ASN A 86 23.44 8.50 -18.23
N GLN A 87 23.64 7.31 -18.80
CA GLN A 87 24.81 6.46 -18.52
C GLN A 87 26.15 7.14 -18.89
N SER A 88 26.13 8.12 -19.81
CA SER A 88 27.27 8.94 -20.22
C SER A 88 27.84 9.84 -19.11
N PHE A 89 27.03 10.17 -18.09
CA PHE A 89 27.48 10.94 -16.92
C PHE A 89 28.47 10.16 -16.06
N TRP A 90 28.26 8.85 -15.94
CA TRP A 90 28.97 7.99 -15.00
C TRP A 90 30.34 7.54 -15.55
N PRO A 91 31.28 7.17 -14.66
CA PRO A 91 32.49 6.46 -15.09
C PRO A 91 32.11 5.14 -15.77
N GLN A 92 32.83 4.74 -16.83
CA GLN A 92 32.52 3.52 -17.60
C GLN A 92 32.59 2.21 -16.78
N SER A 93 33.14 2.25 -15.57
CA SER A 93 33.15 1.14 -14.61
C SER A 93 31.91 1.09 -13.68
N TYR A 94 30.95 2.01 -13.81
CA TYR A 94 29.75 2.08 -12.97
C TYR A 94 28.57 1.48 -13.72
N GLY A 95 28.26 0.21 -13.40
CA GLY A 95 26.96 -0.39 -13.68
C GLY A 95 25.91 0.04 -12.65
N GLN A 96 24.66 -0.39 -12.84
CA GLN A 96 23.51 0.03 -12.03
C GLN A 96 23.71 -0.19 -10.52
N ASP A 97 24.33 -1.31 -10.10
CA ASP A 97 24.60 -1.58 -8.67
C ASP A 97 25.51 -0.53 -8.02
N ALA A 98 26.54 -0.07 -8.75
CA ALA A 98 27.49 0.93 -8.26
C ALA A 98 26.87 2.34 -8.25
N ILE A 99 25.92 2.60 -9.14
CA ILE A 99 25.13 3.84 -9.17
C ILE A 99 24.10 3.83 -8.02
N SER A 100 23.46 2.69 -7.77
CA SER A 100 22.53 2.46 -6.66
C SER A 100 23.21 2.67 -5.31
N ALA A 101 24.34 2.01 -5.07
CA ALA A 101 25.13 2.19 -3.85
C ALA A 101 25.57 3.65 -3.66
N PHE A 102 26.03 4.33 -4.72
CA PHE A 102 26.36 5.75 -4.66
C PHE A 102 25.16 6.62 -4.24
N TYR A 103 23.98 6.41 -4.83
CA TYR A 103 22.80 7.19 -4.48
C TYR A 103 22.28 6.91 -3.06
N VAL A 104 22.30 5.65 -2.61
CA VAL A 104 21.88 5.29 -1.24
C VAL A 104 22.79 5.94 -0.21
N ASP A 105 24.12 5.83 -0.38
CA ASP A 105 25.09 6.52 0.48
C ASP A 105 24.89 8.04 0.43
N PHE A 106 24.86 8.63 -0.77
CA PHE A 106 24.80 10.07 -0.96
C PHE A 106 23.52 10.69 -0.39
N LEU A 107 22.35 10.11 -0.68
CA LEU A 107 21.08 10.60 -0.18
C LEU A 107 20.92 10.36 1.31
N GLY A 108 21.46 9.26 1.86
CA GLY A 108 21.53 9.04 3.31
C GLY A 108 22.35 10.11 4.03
N TYR A 109 23.52 10.47 3.49
CA TYR A 109 24.32 11.57 4.04
C TYR A 109 23.62 12.93 3.87
N VAL A 110 23.00 13.22 2.72
CA VAL A 110 22.24 14.47 2.49
C VAL A 110 21.06 14.57 3.46
N ALA A 111 20.24 13.53 3.60
CA ALA A 111 19.12 13.52 4.54
C ALA A 111 19.60 13.79 5.97
N LYS A 112 20.65 13.08 6.42
CA LYS A 112 21.24 13.28 7.75
C LYS A 112 21.81 14.70 7.94
N ALA A 113 22.42 15.29 6.92
CA ALA A 113 22.88 16.68 6.95
C ALA A 113 21.71 17.68 7.05
N THR A 114 20.57 17.42 6.38
CA THR A 114 19.37 18.27 6.52
C THR A 114 18.68 18.14 7.88
N GLU A 115 18.84 17.02 8.59
CA GLU A 115 18.40 16.90 9.99
C GLU A 115 19.26 17.72 10.97
N LEU A 116 20.54 17.94 10.65
CA LEU A 116 21.48 18.69 11.50
C LEU A 116 21.52 20.19 11.21
N SER A 117 21.11 20.63 10.01
CA SER A 117 21.31 22.00 9.52
C SER A 117 20.06 22.53 8.80
N PRO A 118 19.26 23.42 9.43
CA PRO A 118 17.97 23.85 8.88
C PRO A 118 18.10 24.76 7.66
N ASP A 119 19.17 25.55 7.55
CA ASP A 119 19.44 26.42 6.40
C ASP A 119 19.76 25.58 5.16
N PHE A 120 20.59 24.55 5.33
CA PHE A 120 20.87 23.55 4.29
C PHE A 120 19.62 22.74 3.92
N ALA A 121 18.77 22.39 4.90
CA ALA A 121 17.47 21.79 4.64
C ALA A 121 16.55 22.67 3.79
N THR A 122 16.57 23.99 4.03
CA THR A 122 15.82 25.00 3.27
C THR A 122 16.36 25.14 1.84
N GLU A 123 17.68 25.17 1.66
CA GLU A 123 18.30 25.21 0.34
C GLU A 123 18.05 23.94 -0.48
N VAL A 124 18.08 22.75 0.13
CA VAL A 124 17.74 21.48 -0.53
C VAL A 124 16.26 21.46 -0.91
N ALA A 125 15.37 21.83 0.00
CA ALA A 125 13.93 21.87 -0.24
C ALA A 125 13.57 22.75 -1.45
N GLY A 126 14.26 23.89 -1.60
CA GLY A 126 14.02 24.90 -2.64
C GLY A 126 14.22 24.46 -4.09
N PHE A 127 14.73 23.24 -4.36
CA PHE A 127 14.79 22.66 -5.70
C PHE A 127 14.55 21.14 -5.76
N ALA A 128 14.50 20.44 -4.62
CA ALA A 128 14.29 19.00 -4.58
C ALA A 128 13.02 18.57 -5.34
N GLY A 129 11.91 19.32 -5.22
CA GLY A 129 10.66 19.01 -5.90
C GLY A 129 10.80 18.91 -7.42
N GLU A 130 11.55 19.81 -8.06
CA GLU A 130 11.80 19.77 -9.52
C GLU A 130 12.70 18.61 -9.92
N VAL A 131 13.71 18.26 -9.11
CA VAL A 131 14.56 17.08 -9.35
C VAL A 131 13.74 15.79 -9.29
N LEU A 132 12.82 15.69 -8.32
CA LEU A 132 11.88 14.58 -8.21
C LEU A 132 10.94 14.51 -9.43
N ILE A 133 10.29 15.62 -9.80
CA ILE A 133 9.38 15.68 -10.96
C ILE A 133 10.12 15.32 -12.25
N THR A 134 11.37 15.76 -12.42
CA THR A 134 12.18 15.41 -13.59
C THR A 134 12.53 13.92 -13.60
N ALA A 135 12.83 13.32 -12.45
CA ALA A 135 13.08 11.88 -12.34
C ALA A 135 11.84 11.02 -12.65
N LEU A 136 10.67 11.45 -12.18
CA LEU A 136 9.40 10.75 -12.36
C LEU A 136 8.92 10.74 -13.82
N ASN A 137 9.27 11.77 -14.59
CA ASN A 137 8.93 11.91 -16.01
C ASN A 137 10.06 11.45 -16.96
N HIS A 138 11.14 10.83 -16.46
CA HIS A 138 12.28 10.38 -17.28
C HIS A 138 12.02 8.99 -17.89
N ASP A 139 11.22 8.94 -18.96
CA ASP A 139 10.96 7.75 -19.77
C ASP A 139 11.90 7.64 -21.01
N GLY A 140 13.08 8.24 -20.93
CA GLY A 140 14.11 8.19 -21.98
C GLY A 140 15.15 7.08 -21.80
N GLU A 141 16.21 7.14 -22.62
CA GLU A 141 17.42 6.34 -22.37
C GLU A 141 17.93 6.63 -20.94
N GLY A 142 18.19 5.58 -20.16
CA GLY A 142 18.54 5.72 -18.75
C GLY A 142 17.36 5.79 -17.77
N SER A 143 16.11 5.47 -18.16
CA SER A 143 14.98 5.32 -17.21
C SER A 143 15.25 4.31 -16.07
N GLY A 144 16.15 3.34 -16.28
CA GLY A 144 16.67 2.49 -15.19
C GLY A 144 17.48 3.25 -14.13
N ILE A 145 18.23 4.29 -14.51
CA ILE A 145 19.04 5.11 -13.59
C ILE A 145 18.16 6.10 -12.81
N SER A 146 17.16 6.73 -13.46
CA SER A 146 16.17 7.55 -12.73
C SER A 146 15.36 6.71 -11.74
N ARG A 147 15.00 5.47 -12.10
CA ARG A 147 14.34 4.54 -11.18
C ARG A 147 15.23 4.12 -10.00
N VAL A 148 16.52 3.85 -10.24
CA VAL A 148 17.49 3.59 -9.17
C VAL A 148 17.65 4.80 -8.24
N PHE A 149 17.70 6.02 -8.77
CA PHE A 149 17.67 7.24 -7.96
C PHE A 149 16.41 7.34 -7.10
N LEU A 150 15.23 7.15 -7.70
CA LEU A 150 13.94 7.20 -6.99
C LEU A 150 13.82 6.11 -5.90
N MET A 151 14.41 4.94 -6.09
CA MET A 151 14.46 3.85 -5.10
C MET A 151 15.45 4.12 -3.96
N ALA A 152 16.54 4.86 -4.20
CA ALA A 152 17.41 5.35 -3.13
C ALA A 152 16.75 6.51 -2.35
N LEU A 153 15.98 7.34 -3.04
CA LEU A 153 15.21 8.46 -2.49
C LEU A 153 14.02 8.00 -1.62
N SER A 154 13.37 6.89 -1.97
CA SER A 154 12.31 6.28 -1.14
C SER A 154 12.85 5.67 0.17
N GLN A 155 14.17 5.49 0.28
CA GLN A 155 14.84 5.11 1.54
C GLN A 155 15.32 6.35 2.30
N ASN A 156 15.85 7.35 1.61
CA ASN A 156 16.46 8.55 2.19
C ASN A 156 15.82 9.83 1.64
N PHE A 157 14.58 10.11 2.06
CA PHE A 157 13.78 11.21 1.50
C PHE A 157 14.23 12.59 2.07
N PRO A 158 14.68 13.54 1.23
CA PRO A 158 15.08 14.89 1.66
C PRO A 158 13.88 15.73 2.12
N PRO A 159 14.07 16.97 2.60
CA PRO A 159 13.00 17.97 2.67
C PRO A 159 12.58 18.43 1.26
N ILE A 160 11.33 18.88 1.13
CA ILE A 160 10.74 19.48 -0.08
C ILE A 160 9.94 20.72 0.30
N LEU A 161 9.70 21.65 -0.64
CA LEU A 161 8.78 22.76 -0.40
C LEU A 161 7.32 22.28 -0.33
N PRO A 162 6.48 22.86 0.56
CA PRO A 162 5.06 22.54 0.61
C PRO A 162 4.30 22.79 -0.71
N SER A 163 4.75 23.77 -1.50
CA SER A 163 4.21 24.08 -2.84
C SER A 163 4.39 22.94 -3.86
N ASP A 164 5.37 22.07 -3.65
CA ASP A 164 5.66 20.96 -4.56
C ASP A 164 4.89 19.69 -4.20
N ALA A 165 4.45 19.55 -2.94
CA ALA A 165 3.88 18.30 -2.42
C ALA A 165 2.62 17.85 -3.17
N GLU A 166 1.69 18.76 -3.48
CA GLU A 166 0.46 18.41 -4.22
C GLU A 166 0.75 18.04 -5.69
N ARG A 167 1.69 18.76 -6.31
CA ARG A 167 2.17 18.49 -7.68
C ARG A 167 2.87 17.14 -7.76
N LEU A 168 3.78 16.85 -6.83
CA LEU A 168 4.47 15.58 -6.68
C LEU A 168 3.49 14.42 -6.48
N VAL A 169 2.56 14.53 -5.52
CA VAL A 169 1.58 13.47 -5.26
C VAL A 169 0.67 13.26 -6.48
N THR A 170 0.28 14.32 -7.19
CA THR A 170 -0.50 14.18 -8.45
C THR A 170 0.28 13.40 -9.51
N SER A 171 1.52 13.79 -9.82
CA SER A 171 2.35 13.08 -10.81
C SER A 171 2.71 11.64 -10.39
N LEU A 172 2.80 11.37 -9.08
CA LEU A 172 2.94 10.01 -8.55
C LEU A 172 1.66 9.19 -8.71
N LEU A 173 0.48 9.82 -8.58
CA LEU A 173 -0.81 9.15 -8.77
C LEU A 173 -1.12 8.83 -10.25
N ASP A 174 -0.66 9.65 -11.19
CA ASP A 174 -0.85 9.41 -12.63
C ASP A 174 -0.20 8.10 -13.10
N GLN A 175 0.90 7.66 -12.46
CA GLN A 175 1.56 6.38 -12.77
C GLN A 175 0.65 5.16 -12.52
N PHE A 176 -0.29 5.26 -11.58
CA PHE A 176 -1.30 4.22 -11.34
C PHE A 176 -2.43 4.23 -12.37
N VAL A 177 -2.67 5.36 -13.05
CA VAL A 177 -3.65 5.47 -14.14
C VAL A 177 -3.12 4.81 -15.41
N VAL A 178 -1.84 5.02 -15.74
CA VAL A 178 -1.14 4.36 -16.85
C VAL A 178 -1.09 2.83 -16.68
N SER A 179 -1.18 2.34 -15.45
CA SER A 179 -1.20 0.89 -15.12
C SER A 179 -2.54 0.19 -15.39
N VAL A 180 -3.56 0.87 -15.95
CA VAL A 180 -4.88 0.28 -16.27
C VAL A 180 -5.15 0.35 -17.77
N PRO A 181 -5.09 -0.78 -18.51
CA PRO A 181 -5.55 -0.83 -19.89
C PRO A 181 -7.05 -0.50 -20.01
N VAL A 182 -7.41 0.37 -20.95
CA VAL A 182 -8.81 0.74 -21.22
C VAL A 182 -9.49 -0.36 -22.06
N SER A 183 -9.82 -1.47 -21.41
CA SER A 183 -10.39 -2.67 -22.04
C SER A 183 -11.49 -3.35 -21.22
N ALA A 184 -12.14 -2.63 -20.30
CA ALA A 184 -13.41 -3.04 -19.68
C ALA A 184 -14.58 -2.26 -20.31
N PRO A 185 -15.48 -2.92 -21.09
CA PRO A 185 -16.68 -2.26 -21.58
C PRO A 185 -17.62 -1.92 -20.42
N MET A 186 -17.85 -0.64 -20.15
CA MET A 186 -18.83 -0.22 -19.15
C MET A 186 -20.23 -0.65 -19.58
N SER A 187 -20.91 -1.44 -18.74
CA SER A 187 -22.31 -1.83 -18.95
C SER A 187 -23.22 -0.59 -18.91
N PRO A 188 -24.02 -0.30 -19.96
CA PRO A 188 -24.74 0.96 -20.06
C PRO A 188 -25.99 1.00 -19.16
N ARG A 189 -25.79 1.41 -17.90
CA ARG A 189 -26.81 1.97 -17.01
C ARG A 189 -26.14 2.94 -16.03
N GLU A 190 -26.92 3.91 -15.54
CA GLU A 190 -26.46 4.99 -14.63
C GLU A 190 -25.50 6.04 -15.22
N ALA A 191 -25.64 6.33 -16.51
CA ALA A 191 -25.28 7.64 -17.07
C ALA A 191 -26.51 8.56 -17.08
N GLY A 192 -26.73 9.32 -15.99
CA GLY A 192 -27.89 10.20 -15.85
C GLY A 192 -27.67 11.34 -14.86
N ALA A 193 -28.10 12.55 -15.25
CA ALA A 193 -28.12 13.80 -14.47
C ALA A 193 -26.75 14.38 -14.02
N ALA A 194 -26.00 15.01 -14.94
CA ALA A 194 -25.10 16.14 -14.62
C ALA A 194 -24.61 16.96 -15.85
N ALA A 195 -25.49 17.39 -16.77
CA ALA A 195 -25.20 18.47 -17.73
C ALA A 195 -26.51 19.05 -18.29
N SER A 196 -26.60 20.37 -18.44
CA SER A 196 -27.75 21.06 -19.05
C SER A 196 -27.28 22.32 -19.75
N GLU A 197 -28.02 22.72 -20.80
CA GLU A 197 -27.83 23.95 -21.60
C GLU A 197 -26.56 23.95 -22.50
N THR A 198 -26.56 24.49 -23.73
CA THR A 198 -27.60 25.25 -24.47
C THR A 198 -27.52 25.01 -26.00
N SER A 199 -28.60 25.36 -26.71
CA SER A 199 -28.63 25.83 -28.12
C SER A 199 -28.62 24.86 -29.32
N THR A 200 -29.82 24.72 -29.92
CA THR A 200 -30.14 24.82 -31.37
C THR A 200 -29.41 23.94 -32.41
N SER A 201 -30.14 23.00 -33.05
CA SER A 201 -30.88 23.28 -34.31
C SER A 201 -31.72 22.06 -34.76
N SER A 202 -32.59 22.24 -35.76
CA SER A 202 -33.64 21.30 -36.18
C SER A 202 -33.45 20.71 -37.59
N ALA A 203 -33.84 19.45 -37.79
CA ALA A 203 -34.37 18.95 -39.06
C ALA A 203 -35.28 17.72 -38.85
N GLN A 204 -36.24 17.50 -39.76
CA GLN A 204 -37.17 16.36 -39.74
C GLN A 204 -36.70 15.28 -40.74
N SER A 205 -37.02 14.00 -40.50
CA SER A 205 -37.79 13.18 -41.47
C SER A 205 -37.94 11.70 -41.08
N SER A 206 -39.14 11.20 -41.34
CA SER A 206 -39.47 9.81 -41.75
C SER A 206 -40.33 9.99 -43.03
N PRO A 207 -40.45 9.02 -43.98
CA PRO A 207 -41.30 7.83 -43.74
C PRO A 207 -41.05 6.58 -44.66
N ILE A 208 -41.89 5.53 -44.48
CA ILE A 208 -42.53 4.68 -45.54
C ILE A 208 -41.65 3.78 -46.48
N SER A 209 -42.06 2.59 -46.94
CA SER A 209 -43.07 1.57 -46.54
C SER A 209 -43.06 0.35 -47.52
N VAL A 210 -43.94 -0.66 -47.28
CA VAL A 210 -44.61 -1.52 -48.31
C VAL A 210 -43.71 -2.56 -49.05
N ASN A 211 -44.11 -3.81 -49.38
CA ASN A 211 -45.36 -4.61 -49.34
C ASN A 211 -45.00 -6.11 -49.01
N HIS A 212 -45.74 -7.23 -49.15
CA HIS A 212 -47.06 -7.73 -49.63
C HIS A 212 -47.21 -9.20 -49.08
N TYR A 213 -48.28 -10.04 -49.17
CA TYR A 213 -49.68 -9.98 -49.63
C TYR A 213 -50.54 -11.06 -48.88
N GLN A 214 -51.46 -11.78 -49.55
CA GLN A 214 -52.41 -12.81 -49.06
C GLN A 214 -52.82 -13.76 -50.25
N PRO A 215 -53.84 -14.69 -50.25
CA PRO A 215 -55.05 -14.86 -49.39
C PRO A 215 -55.54 -16.31 -49.04
N ASN A 216 -56.70 -16.40 -48.34
CA ASN A 216 -57.66 -17.52 -48.18
C ASN A 216 -57.25 -18.82 -47.42
N ASP A 217 -58.17 -19.64 -46.85
CA ASP A 217 -59.64 -19.72 -46.99
C ASP A 217 -60.42 -20.09 -45.69
N SER A 218 -61.75 -19.94 -45.76
CA SER A 218 -62.91 -20.18 -44.86
C SER A 218 -62.92 -21.19 -43.67
N SER A 219 -63.57 -20.81 -42.55
CA SER A 219 -64.84 -21.42 -42.02
C SER A 219 -65.37 -20.87 -40.66
N MET A 220 -66.66 -21.13 -40.38
CA MET A 220 -67.61 -20.56 -39.39
C MET A 220 -67.28 -20.49 -37.86
N SER A 221 -67.46 -19.29 -37.28
CA SER A 221 -68.45 -18.84 -36.23
C SER A 221 -69.33 -19.84 -35.42
N PRO A 222 -69.95 -19.43 -34.27
CA PRO A 222 -69.83 -18.21 -33.43
C PRO A 222 -69.77 -18.47 -31.88
N ALA A 223 -69.89 -17.41 -31.06
CA ALA A 223 -70.05 -17.44 -29.59
C ALA A 223 -71.34 -16.71 -29.13
N ASN A 224 -71.85 -17.02 -27.92
CA ASN A 224 -72.77 -16.24 -27.04
C ASN A 224 -73.31 -17.14 -25.88
N GLU A 225 -73.89 -16.70 -24.75
CA GLU A 225 -73.78 -15.44 -23.96
C GLU A 225 -74.28 -15.66 -22.50
N VAL A 226 -73.99 -14.70 -21.62
CA VAL A 226 -74.58 -14.33 -20.30
C VAL A 226 -75.69 -15.21 -19.66
N SER A 227 -75.50 -15.56 -18.36
CA SER A 227 -76.56 -15.43 -17.32
C SER A 227 -76.03 -15.43 -15.87
N ARG A 228 -76.88 -14.97 -14.93
CA ARG A 228 -76.57 -14.61 -13.53
C ARG A 228 -77.08 -15.68 -12.54
N LEU A 229 -76.54 -15.74 -11.31
CA LEU A 229 -77.30 -15.55 -10.05
C LEU A 229 -76.44 -15.66 -8.76
N SER A 230 -77.06 -15.26 -7.63
CA SER A 230 -76.42 -14.94 -6.34
C SER A 230 -76.25 -16.13 -5.37
N GLY A 231 -75.36 -15.98 -4.38
CA GLY A 231 -75.31 -16.80 -3.15
C GLY A 231 -74.24 -16.28 -2.17
N SER A 232 -74.59 -16.02 -0.90
CA SER A 232 -73.77 -15.16 -0.02
C SER A 232 -73.51 -15.68 1.40
N SER A 233 -72.24 -15.56 1.81
CA SER A 233 -71.76 -15.12 3.14
C SER A 233 -71.92 -15.98 4.41
N SER A 234 -70.96 -15.78 5.33
CA SER A 234 -70.99 -16.00 6.80
C SER A 234 -70.85 -17.46 7.33
N ALA A 235 -70.28 -17.71 8.52
CA ALA A 235 -69.29 -16.95 9.32
C ALA A 235 -68.63 -17.85 10.41
N ALA A 236 -67.46 -17.40 10.90
CA ALA A 236 -66.75 -17.69 12.17
C ALA A 236 -67.09 -18.94 13.03
N SER A 237 -66.04 -19.70 13.40
CA SER A 237 -65.93 -20.54 14.61
C SER A 237 -64.45 -20.76 14.97
N ALA A 238 -64.13 -21.19 16.19
CA ALA A 238 -62.75 -21.16 16.75
C ALA A 238 -62.36 -22.37 17.63
N SER A 239 -61.08 -22.41 18.04
CA SER A 239 -60.45 -23.39 18.97
C SER A 239 -60.10 -24.77 18.34
N SER A 240 -59.03 -25.50 18.74
CA SER A 240 -58.26 -25.41 19.98
C SER A 240 -56.82 -26.01 19.92
N LYS A 241 -55.97 -25.57 20.86
CA LYS A 241 -54.83 -26.25 21.54
C LYS A 241 -53.88 -27.20 20.77
N GLY A 242 -52.59 -26.83 20.78
CA GLY A 242 -51.44 -27.75 20.72
C GLY A 242 -50.18 -27.03 21.23
N SER A 243 -49.50 -27.57 22.27
CA SER A 243 -48.40 -26.88 22.96
C SER A 243 -47.12 -27.71 22.97
N VAL A 244 -46.04 -27.18 22.37
CA VAL A 244 -44.66 -27.57 22.64
C VAL A 244 -43.81 -26.30 22.67
N VAL A 245 -42.99 -26.14 23.71
CA VAL A 245 -42.06 -25.01 23.87
C VAL A 245 -40.64 -25.51 23.58
N ILE A 246 -39.92 -24.87 22.66
CA ILE A 246 -38.48 -25.04 22.50
C ILE A 246 -37.84 -23.65 22.50
N ASN A 247 -36.77 -23.51 23.29
CA ASN A 247 -36.03 -22.27 23.50
C ASN A 247 -34.92 -22.13 22.44
N GLY A 248 -34.53 -20.89 22.08
CA GLY A 248 -33.41 -20.63 21.17
C GLY A 248 -33.69 -19.60 20.08
N GLY A 249 -34.04 -18.36 20.45
CA GLY A 249 -34.21 -17.25 19.51
C GLY A 249 -33.33 -16.06 19.86
N SER A 250 -32.05 -16.09 19.48
CA SER A 250 -31.16 -14.93 19.65
C SER A 250 -31.61 -13.77 18.76
N VAL A 251 -31.72 -12.57 19.34
CA VAL A 251 -32.23 -11.38 18.63
C VAL A 251 -31.29 -11.00 17.47
N ALA A 252 -31.76 -11.19 16.24
CA ALA A 252 -31.03 -10.85 15.03
C ALA A 252 -30.88 -9.31 14.90
N LEU A 253 -29.78 -8.78 15.42
CA LEU A 253 -29.49 -7.35 15.48
C LEU A 253 -29.06 -6.84 14.08
N LYS A 254 -30.07 -6.62 13.23
CA LYS A 254 -29.96 -6.29 11.80
C LYS A 254 -29.33 -4.90 11.59
N SER A 255 -28.01 -4.83 11.56
CA SER A 255 -27.24 -3.59 11.35
C SER A 255 -26.76 -3.44 9.91
N SER A 256 -27.04 -2.29 9.29
CA SER A 256 -26.88 -2.04 7.85
C SER A 256 -25.42 -1.91 7.37
N ILE A 257 -24.71 -3.03 7.24
CA ILE A 257 -23.34 -3.09 6.67
C ILE A 257 -23.23 -4.04 5.45
N GLU A 258 -24.21 -4.92 5.22
CA GLU A 258 -24.14 -5.97 4.18
C GLU A 258 -24.26 -5.48 2.72
N GLN A 259 -24.46 -4.18 2.45
CA GLN A 259 -24.63 -3.66 1.08
C GLN A 259 -23.32 -3.37 0.32
N PHE A 260 -22.14 -3.64 0.92
CA PHE A 260 -20.84 -3.55 0.23
C PHE A 260 -19.96 -4.80 0.40
N GLY A 261 -20.47 -5.87 1.01
CA GLY A 261 -19.80 -7.16 1.05
C GLY A 261 -20.19 -8.01 -0.16
N VAL A 262 -19.35 -8.05 -1.20
CA VAL A 262 -19.49 -9.06 -2.27
C VAL A 262 -19.13 -10.41 -1.68
N SER A 263 -20.14 -11.12 -1.18
CA SER A 263 -19.99 -12.47 -0.62
C SER A 263 -19.71 -13.44 -1.76
N TYR A 264 -18.43 -13.74 -1.99
CA TYR A 264 -17.98 -14.75 -2.95
C TYR A 264 -18.27 -16.15 -2.40
N ALA A 265 -19.55 -16.52 -2.42
CA ALA A 265 -20.00 -17.88 -2.14
C ALA A 265 -19.47 -18.83 -3.22
N PHE A 266 -18.57 -19.73 -2.83
CA PHE A 266 -18.04 -20.78 -3.72
C PHE A 266 -19.10 -21.88 -3.94
N GLY A 267 -20.04 -21.61 -4.85
CA GLY A 267 -20.84 -22.65 -5.48
C GLY A 267 -19.97 -23.46 -6.45
N ASP A 268 -19.96 -24.78 -6.30
CA ASP A 268 -19.28 -25.67 -7.26
C ASP A 268 -20.03 -25.67 -8.61
N GLY A 269 -19.29 -25.61 -9.72
CA GLY A 269 -19.87 -25.47 -11.05
C GLY A 269 -19.13 -24.52 -12.00
N GLY A 270 -17.93 -24.89 -12.44
CA GLY A 270 -17.28 -24.38 -13.67
C GLY A 270 -16.72 -22.95 -13.66
N GLY A 271 -17.50 -21.95 -13.24
CA GLY A 271 -17.14 -20.52 -13.36
C GLY A 271 -15.91 -20.11 -12.56
N GLY A 272 -15.64 -20.78 -11.42
CA GLY A 272 -14.48 -20.49 -10.57
C GLY A 272 -13.14 -20.67 -11.28
N ALA A 273 -13.02 -21.60 -12.24
CA ALA A 273 -11.78 -21.79 -13.00
C ALA A 273 -11.53 -20.68 -14.03
N ALA A 274 -12.59 -20.14 -14.63
CA ALA A 274 -12.49 -18.99 -15.53
C ALA A 274 -12.15 -17.71 -14.76
N MET A 275 -12.81 -17.48 -13.62
CA MET A 275 -12.53 -16.35 -12.73
C MET A 275 -11.10 -16.39 -12.17
N LEU A 276 -10.62 -17.57 -11.74
CA LEU A 276 -9.23 -17.74 -11.29
C LEU A 276 -8.23 -17.41 -12.40
N ARG A 277 -8.46 -17.87 -13.63
CA ARG A 277 -7.62 -17.54 -14.79
C ARG A 277 -7.62 -16.05 -15.10
N GLN A 278 -8.78 -15.38 -14.99
CA GLN A 278 -8.87 -13.93 -15.17
C GLN A 278 -8.08 -13.17 -14.09
N GLN A 279 -8.12 -13.62 -12.83
CA GLN A 279 -7.32 -13.05 -11.75
C GLN A 279 -5.81 -13.21 -12.00
N VAL A 280 -5.36 -14.39 -12.41
CA VAL A 280 -3.95 -14.63 -12.79
C VAL A 280 -3.54 -13.71 -13.95
N SER A 281 -4.33 -13.65 -15.03
CA SER A 281 -4.09 -12.75 -16.17
C SER A 281 -3.86 -11.30 -15.72
N SER A 282 -4.75 -10.77 -14.87
CA SER A 282 -4.64 -9.38 -14.39
C SER A 282 -3.38 -9.09 -13.55
N PHE A 283 -2.75 -10.10 -12.94
CA PHE A 283 -1.46 -9.96 -12.23
C PHE A 283 -0.24 -10.35 -13.09
N GLU A 284 -0.43 -11.00 -14.24
CA GLU A 284 0.60 -11.28 -15.24
C GLU A 284 0.76 -10.12 -16.24
N GLU A 285 -0.33 -9.39 -16.50
CA GLU A 285 -0.41 -8.17 -17.33
C GLU A 285 0.33 -6.95 -16.73
N GLU A 286 0.39 -6.83 -15.39
CA GLU A 286 1.25 -5.82 -14.73
C GLU A 286 2.74 -6.17 -14.99
N SER A 287 3.56 -5.26 -15.51
CA SER A 287 4.98 -5.55 -15.71
C SER A 287 5.78 -5.40 -14.41
N VAL A 288 6.88 -6.14 -14.25
CA VAL A 288 7.74 -6.01 -13.05
C VAL A 288 8.24 -4.55 -12.88
N GLU A 289 8.50 -3.86 -13.99
CA GLU A 289 8.88 -2.44 -13.98
C GLU A 289 7.73 -1.49 -13.59
N SER A 290 6.48 -1.78 -13.95
CA SER A 290 5.34 -0.99 -13.46
C SER A 290 5.07 -1.27 -11.98
N LEU A 291 5.33 -2.49 -11.49
CA LEU A 291 5.31 -2.80 -10.06
C LEU A 291 6.41 -2.05 -9.30
N GLU A 292 7.64 -2.00 -9.81
CA GLU A 292 8.73 -1.18 -9.23
C GLU A 292 8.35 0.32 -9.18
N LYS A 293 7.74 0.86 -10.25
CA LYS A 293 7.20 2.24 -10.24
C LYS A 293 6.08 2.43 -9.20
N GLN A 294 5.13 1.47 -9.06
CA GLN A 294 4.07 1.52 -8.04
C GLN A 294 4.61 1.47 -6.60
N GLU A 295 5.63 0.64 -6.32
CA GLU A 295 6.29 0.52 -5.01
C GLU A 295 6.94 1.84 -4.60
N ILE A 296 7.79 2.38 -5.49
CA ILE A 296 8.44 3.69 -5.35
C ILE A 296 7.40 4.77 -5.08
N ALA A 297 6.32 4.81 -5.87
CA ALA A 297 5.31 5.84 -5.73
C ALA A 297 4.57 5.77 -4.38
N PHE A 298 4.29 4.58 -3.86
CA PHE A 298 3.65 4.45 -2.54
C PHE A 298 4.56 4.90 -1.38
N GLU A 299 5.85 4.54 -1.38
CA GLU A 299 6.78 5.01 -0.34
C GLU A 299 7.02 6.53 -0.43
N LEU A 300 7.20 7.08 -1.64
CA LEU A 300 7.39 8.52 -1.84
C LEU A 300 6.16 9.34 -1.41
N ILE A 301 4.94 8.94 -1.77
CA ILE A 301 3.71 9.58 -1.25
C ILE A 301 3.66 9.46 0.28
N GLY A 302 4.10 8.33 0.85
CA GLY A 302 4.18 8.13 2.29
C GLY A 302 5.07 9.15 2.99
N HIS A 303 6.27 9.40 2.46
CA HIS A 303 7.19 10.40 3.01
C HIS A 303 6.71 11.85 2.82
N ILE A 304 5.98 12.14 1.75
CA ILE A 304 5.35 13.45 1.55
C ILE A 304 4.27 13.68 2.61
N LEU A 305 3.39 12.70 2.85
CA LEU A 305 2.32 12.79 3.86
C LEU A 305 2.82 12.90 5.30
N ASP A 306 3.99 12.32 5.62
CA ASP A 306 4.60 12.45 6.94
C ASP A 306 5.21 13.85 7.20
N LYS A 307 5.61 14.57 6.13
CA LYS A 307 6.32 15.85 6.23
C LYS A 307 5.49 17.08 5.86
N VAL A 308 4.43 16.94 5.06
CA VAL A 308 3.69 18.06 4.46
C VAL A 308 2.18 17.81 4.47
N HIS A 309 1.40 18.83 4.84
CA HIS A 309 -0.05 18.84 4.67
C HIS A 309 -0.44 19.17 3.22
N ILE A 310 -1.33 18.35 2.63
CA ILE A 310 -1.87 18.49 1.26
C ILE A 310 -3.41 18.42 1.29
N ASP A 311 -4.11 18.81 0.20
CA ASP A 311 -5.57 18.76 0.08
C ASP A 311 -6.15 17.43 0.62
N PRO A 312 -7.03 17.45 1.63
CA PRO A 312 -7.73 16.27 2.15
C PRO A 312 -8.40 15.41 1.07
N LYS A 313 -8.82 15.96 -0.08
CA LYS A 313 -9.32 15.17 -1.22
C LYS A 313 -8.24 14.31 -1.84
N LEU A 314 -7.04 14.86 -2.02
CA LEU A 314 -5.87 14.16 -2.57
C LEU A 314 -5.42 13.06 -1.60
N VAL A 315 -5.42 13.33 -0.29
CA VAL A 315 -5.21 12.31 0.75
C VAL A 315 -6.26 11.18 0.66
N GLU A 316 -7.52 11.49 0.38
CA GLU A 316 -8.56 10.46 0.26
C GLU A 316 -8.44 9.64 -1.05
N GLN A 317 -8.01 10.25 -2.16
CA GLN A 317 -7.65 9.54 -3.39
C GLN A 317 -6.49 8.55 -3.15
N VAL A 318 -5.43 8.99 -2.45
CA VAL A 318 -4.33 8.12 -2.01
C VAL A 318 -4.83 6.97 -1.13
N ARG A 319 -5.66 7.27 -0.11
CA ARG A 319 -6.28 6.28 0.79
C ARG A 319 -7.15 5.26 0.05
N LEU A 320 -7.80 5.65 -1.05
CA LEU A 320 -8.62 4.78 -1.89
C LEU A 320 -7.75 3.83 -2.75
N ILE A 321 -6.67 4.34 -3.34
CA ILE A 321 -5.75 3.54 -4.17
C ILE A 321 -5.00 2.51 -3.30
N ALA A 322 -4.45 2.94 -2.16
CA ALA A 322 -3.82 2.03 -1.20
C ALA A 322 -4.81 0.97 -0.67
N LYS A 323 -6.07 1.35 -0.40
CA LYS A 323 -7.15 0.40 -0.06
C LYS A 323 -7.38 -0.64 -1.17
N LYS A 324 -7.45 -0.25 -2.44
CA LYS A 324 -7.67 -1.18 -3.56
C LYS A 324 -6.58 -2.25 -3.64
N GLN A 325 -5.32 -1.89 -3.44
CA GLN A 325 -4.21 -2.86 -3.41
C GLN A 325 -4.31 -3.82 -2.22
N LEU A 326 -4.64 -3.33 -1.01
CA LEU A 326 -4.86 -4.20 0.15
C LEU A 326 -6.07 -5.14 -0.01
N GLN A 327 -7.08 -4.74 -0.79
CA GLN A 327 -8.21 -5.60 -1.16
C GLN A 327 -7.82 -6.69 -2.19
N SER A 328 -6.94 -6.41 -3.15
CA SER A 328 -6.48 -7.40 -4.14
C SER A 328 -5.45 -8.40 -3.58
N LEU A 329 -4.67 -8.01 -2.56
CA LEU A 329 -3.73 -8.87 -1.84
C LEU A 329 -4.35 -10.20 -1.38
N SER A 330 -5.59 -10.18 -0.87
CA SER A 330 -6.25 -11.40 -0.38
C SER A 330 -6.62 -12.38 -1.50
N ALA A 331 -6.78 -11.91 -2.74
CA ALA A 331 -6.94 -12.77 -3.91
C ALA A 331 -5.58 -13.29 -4.39
N PHE A 332 -4.59 -12.39 -4.50
CA PHE A 332 -3.22 -12.73 -4.90
C PHE A 332 -2.57 -13.81 -4.03
N LEU A 333 -2.65 -13.68 -2.70
CA LEU A 333 -2.03 -14.63 -1.76
C LEU A 333 -2.67 -16.03 -1.76
N LYS A 334 -3.87 -16.18 -2.32
CA LYS A 334 -4.56 -17.47 -2.50
C LYS A 334 -4.11 -18.21 -3.76
N LEU A 335 -3.49 -17.52 -4.73
CA LEU A 335 -2.97 -18.12 -5.97
C LEU A 335 -1.79 -19.06 -5.65
N ARG A 336 -1.88 -20.31 -6.09
CA ARG A 336 -0.84 -21.33 -5.87
C ARG A 336 0.17 -21.30 -7.03
N LYS A 337 1.39 -21.77 -6.78
CA LYS A 337 2.49 -21.83 -7.78
C LYS A 337 2.10 -22.44 -9.14
N ARG A 338 1.20 -23.42 -9.15
CA ARG A 338 0.71 -24.12 -10.35
C ARG A 338 -0.31 -23.32 -11.17
N ASP A 339 -0.90 -22.28 -10.58
CA ASP A 339 -2.02 -21.54 -11.16
C ASP A 339 -1.50 -20.39 -12.08
N TRP A 340 -0.20 -20.05 -11.97
CA TRP A 340 0.54 -19.08 -12.80
C TRP A 340 1.09 -19.70 -14.09
N THR A 341 1.14 -18.91 -15.16
CA THR A 341 1.77 -19.29 -16.44
C THR A 341 3.28 -19.09 -16.41
N GLU A 342 3.76 -18.01 -15.79
CA GLU A 342 5.17 -17.83 -15.47
C GLU A 342 5.66 -18.84 -14.42
N GLN A 343 6.92 -19.28 -14.52
CA GLN A 343 7.51 -20.24 -13.59
C GLN A 343 8.98 -19.93 -13.28
N GLY A 344 9.51 -20.53 -12.22
CA GLY A 344 10.93 -20.42 -11.86
C GLY A 344 11.33 -19.02 -11.38
N PRO A 345 12.52 -18.50 -11.78
CA PRO A 345 13.03 -17.21 -11.31
C PRO A 345 12.15 -16.01 -11.64
N LEU A 346 11.54 -15.97 -12.83
CA LEU A 346 10.69 -14.84 -13.26
C LEU A 346 9.47 -14.69 -12.33
N LEU A 347 8.75 -15.79 -12.10
CA LEU A 347 7.65 -15.84 -11.14
C LEU A 347 8.12 -15.41 -9.73
N LYS A 348 9.30 -15.85 -9.27
CA LYS A 348 9.84 -15.44 -7.97
C LYS A 348 10.03 -13.92 -7.90
N THR A 349 10.58 -13.29 -8.94
CA THR A 349 10.75 -11.83 -9.01
C THR A 349 9.40 -11.13 -9.00
N ARG A 350 8.48 -11.51 -9.91
CA ARG A 350 7.11 -10.95 -9.98
C ARG A 350 6.39 -11.01 -8.64
N ILE A 351 6.41 -12.18 -7.98
CA ILE A 351 5.79 -12.38 -6.67
C ILE A 351 6.44 -11.50 -5.62
N ASN A 352 7.77 -11.42 -5.59
CA ASN A 352 8.49 -10.55 -4.65
C ASN A 352 8.08 -9.08 -4.83
N THR A 353 8.19 -8.52 -6.04
CA THR A 353 7.88 -7.11 -6.30
C THR A 353 6.41 -6.78 -6.00
N LYS A 354 5.46 -7.66 -6.33
CA LYS A 354 4.05 -7.43 -5.98
C LYS A 354 3.80 -7.45 -4.47
N LEU A 355 4.52 -8.28 -3.71
CA LEU A 355 4.49 -8.26 -2.24
C LEU A 355 5.10 -6.98 -1.66
N SER A 356 6.17 -6.44 -2.26
CA SER A 356 6.72 -5.12 -1.90
C SER A 356 5.72 -3.99 -2.19
N VAL A 357 5.05 -3.98 -3.35
CA VAL A 357 3.96 -3.03 -3.67
C VAL A 357 2.86 -3.07 -2.62
N PHE A 358 2.45 -4.25 -2.17
CA PHE A 358 1.47 -4.36 -1.08
C PHE A 358 2.01 -3.90 0.28
N GLN A 359 3.30 -4.08 0.55
CA GLN A 359 3.93 -3.59 1.79
C GLN A 359 4.01 -2.06 1.82
N ALA A 360 4.42 -1.44 0.72
CA ALA A 360 4.42 0.01 0.55
C ALA A 360 2.99 0.58 0.64
N ALA A 361 2.00 -0.06 -0.01
CA ALA A 361 0.59 0.31 0.12
C ALA A 361 0.07 0.16 1.55
N ALA A 362 0.49 -0.86 2.31
CA ALA A 362 0.15 -1.03 3.72
C ALA A 362 0.74 0.11 4.57
N ARG A 363 2.05 0.37 4.46
CA ARG A 363 2.76 1.44 5.17
C ARG A 363 2.12 2.79 4.89
N LEU A 364 1.87 3.11 3.62
CA LEU A 364 1.18 4.34 3.20
C LEU A 364 -0.23 4.43 3.78
N LYS A 365 -1.01 3.34 3.75
CA LYS A 365 -2.36 3.32 4.33
C LYS A 365 -2.32 3.61 5.82
N ILE A 366 -1.36 3.05 6.55
CA ILE A 366 -1.13 3.29 7.99
C ILE A 366 -0.71 4.74 8.25
N LYS A 367 0.33 5.25 7.56
CA LYS A 367 0.79 6.65 7.65
C LYS A 367 -0.35 7.65 7.42
N SER A 368 -1.22 7.38 6.43
CA SER A 368 -2.39 8.22 6.11
C SER A 368 -3.47 8.30 7.21
N LEU A 369 -3.33 7.55 8.31
CA LEU A 369 -4.18 7.63 9.50
C LEU A 369 -3.67 8.68 10.52
N SER A 370 -2.37 9.02 10.49
CA SER A 370 -1.78 10.02 11.38
C SER A 370 -2.37 11.41 11.18
N SER A 371 -2.84 11.71 9.96
CA SER A 371 -3.53 12.95 9.58
C SER A 371 -5.05 12.92 9.82
N LEU A 372 -5.55 12.05 10.71
CA LEU A 372 -6.97 11.99 11.07
C LEU A 372 -7.27 12.65 12.41
N ASP A 373 -8.15 13.65 12.38
CA ASP A 373 -8.76 14.23 13.59
C ASP A 373 -9.26 13.16 14.57
N SER A 374 -9.05 13.43 15.86
CA SER A 374 -9.12 12.43 16.94
C SER A 374 -10.52 11.89 17.23
N GLU A 375 -11.58 12.66 16.98
CA GLU A 375 -12.91 12.34 17.52
C GLU A 375 -14.01 12.03 16.47
N GLY A 376 -13.78 12.37 15.20
CA GLY A 376 -14.78 12.30 14.14
C GLY A 376 -15.39 10.90 13.89
N LYS A 377 -16.71 10.84 13.69
CA LYS A 377 -17.45 9.59 13.37
C LYS A 377 -16.95 8.94 12.07
N SER A 378 -16.56 9.74 11.08
CA SER A 378 -15.90 9.30 9.84
C SER A 378 -14.55 8.63 10.12
N SER A 379 -13.70 9.27 10.92
CA SER A 379 -12.38 8.75 11.31
C SER A 379 -12.50 7.40 12.05
N LYS A 380 -13.42 7.28 13.00
CA LYS A 380 -13.69 6.00 13.71
C LYS A 380 -14.13 4.88 12.74
N ARG A 381 -14.92 5.19 11.70
CA ARG A 381 -15.27 4.23 10.64
C ARG A 381 -14.06 3.83 9.79
N LEU A 382 -13.26 4.80 9.34
CA LEU A 382 -12.07 4.55 8.52
C LEU A 382 -11.02 3.71 9.25
N LEU A 383 -10.88 3.87 10.56
CA LEU A 383 -10.01 3.05 11.40
C LEU A 383 -10.50 1.61 11.54
N LEU A 384 -11.80 1.41 11.80
CA LEU A 384 -12.42 0.07 11.82
C LEU A 384 -12.28 -0.65 10.46
N GLU A 385 -12.48 0.08 9.36
CA GLU A 385 -12.34 -0.43 7.99
C GLU A 385 -10.88 -0.79 7.65
N THR A 386 -9.94 0.07 8.01
CA THR A 386 -8.50 -0.18 7.80
C THR A 386 -8.01 -1.34 8.67
N LEU A 387 -8.45 -1.42 9.93
CA LEU A 387 -8.14 -2.55 10.82
C LEU A 387 -8.61 -3.89 10.25
N ALA A 388 -9.85 -3.94 9.72
CA ALA A 388 -10.37 -5.15 9.09
C ALA A 388 -9.52 -5.56 7.88
N LEU A 389 -9.17 -4.62 7.00
CA LEU A 389 -8.29 -4.86 5.85
C LEU A 389 -6.92 -5.39 6.27
N LEU A 390 -6.30 -4.84 7.31
CA LEU A 390 -5.00 -5.30 7.80
C LEU A 390 -5.07 -6.72 8.40
N VAL A 391 -6.12 -7.07 9.15
CA VAL A 391 -6.27 -8.42 9.71
C VAL A 391 -6.59 -9.44 8.63
N ASP A 392 -7.52 -9.13 7.71
CA ASP A 392 -7.88 -10.02 6.59
C ASP A 392 -6.68 -10.23 5.64
N ALA A 393 -5.80 -9.23 5.49
CA ALA A 393 -4.52 -9.35 4.79
C ALA A 393 -3.49 -10.21 5.56
N SER A 394 -3.43 -10.07 6.88
CA SER A 394 -2.52 -10.83 7.75
C SER A 394 -2.86 -12.33 7.76
N GLU A 395 -4.15 -12.67 7.87
CA GLU A 395 -4.63 -14.04 7.79
C GLU A 395 -4.35 -14.67 6.40
N ALA A 396 -4.50 -13.88 5.33
CA ALA A 396 -4.12 -14.30 3.99
C ALA A 396 -2.60 -14.59 3.85
N CYS A 397 -1.73 -13.87 4.56
CA CYS A 397 -0.29 -14.15 4.58
C CYS A 397 0.01 -15.49 5.27
N LEU A 398 -0.55 -15.73 6.47
CA LEU A 398 -0.38 -16.98 7.21
C LEU A 398 -0.84 -18.21 6.42
N LEU A 399 -1.95 -18.10 5.71
CA LEU A 399 -2.52 -19.19 4.91
C LEU A 399 -1.83 -19.38 3.54
N SER A 400 -0.98 -18.44 3.11
CA SER A 400 -0.42 -18.47 1.75
C SER A 400 0.63 -19.57 1.54
N VAL A 401 0.76 -20.02 0.29
CA VAL A 401 1.91 -20.81 -0.20
C VAL A 401 3.20 -19.98 -0.26
N TRP A 402 3.09 -18.65 -0.20
CA TRP A 402 4.20 -17.70 -0.29
C TRP A 402 4.78 -17.31 1.08
N ARG A 403 4.19 -17.79 2.19
CA ARG A 403 4.55 -17.41 3.57
C ARG A 403 6.01 -17.66 3.99
N LYS A 404 6.75 -18.49 3.24
CA LYS A 404 8.19 -18.77 3.44
C LYS A 404 9.11 -17.86 2.60
N LEU A 405 8.58 -16.82 1.97
CA LEU A 405 9.36 -15.76 1.34
C LEU A 405 9.56 -14.62 2.35
N ARG A 406 10.81 -14.18 2.54
CA ARG A 406 11.16 -13.10 3.48
C ARG A 406 10.31 -11.83 3.29
N ILE A 407 10.05 -11.40 2.05
CA ILE A 407 9.20 -10.24 1.77
C ILE A 407 7.73 -10.44 2.22
N CYS A 408 7.25 -11.69 2.29
CA CYS A 408 5.93 -12.00 2.86
C CYS A 408 5.94 -11.89 4.40
N GLU A 409 7.06 -12.26 5.05
CA GLU A 409 7.27 -12.07 6.50
C GLU A 409 7.42 -10.57 6.85
N GLU A 410 8.12 -9.80 6.03
CA GLU A 410 8.30 -8.35 6.19
C GLU A 410 7.00 -7.56 5.89
N LEU A 411 6.22 -7.99 4.90
CA LEU A 411 4.85 -7.53 4.66
C LEU A 411 3.96 -7.81 5.88
N PHE A 412 3.95 -9.06 6.37
CA PHE A 412 3.19 -9.47 7.54
C PHE A 412 3.55 -8.66 8.78
N SER A 413 4.84 -8.47 9.06
CA SER A 413 5.34 -7.61 10.13
C SER A 413 4.83 -6.16 9.99
N SER A 414 4.73 -5.64 8.78
CA SER A 414 4.22 -4.28 8.51
C SER A 414 2.70 -4.18 8.74
N LEU A 415 1.94 -5.22 8.40
CA LEU A 415 0.50 -5.31 8.68
C LEU A 415 0.22 -5.37 10.19
N LEU A 416 0.96 -6.22 10.93
CA LEU A 416 0.83 -6.39 12.38
C LEU A 416 1.24 -5.11 13.14
N ALA A 417 2.31 -4.44 12.72
CA ALA A 417 2.67 -3.13 13.27
C ALA A 417 1.57 -2.07 13.06
N GLY A 418 0.89 -2.08 11.91
CA GLY A 418 -0.27 -1.23 11.64
C GLY A 418 -1.47 -1.55 12.53
N ILE A 419 -1.77 -2.84 12.74
CA ILE A 419 -2.82 -3.32 13.66
C ILE A 419 -2.54 -2.81 15.09
N LEU A 420 -1.29 -2.93 15.56
CA LEU A 420 -0.86 -2.44 16.86
C LEU A 420 -1.03 -0.92 16.98
N GLN A 421 -0.55 -0.13 16.01
CA GLN A 421 -0.70 1.34 16.03
C GLN A 421 -2.18 1.77 16.06
N ILE A 422 -3.06 1.09 15.33
CA ILE A 422 -4.50 1.34 15.36
C ILE A 422 -5.12 0.96 16.72
N ALA A 423 -4.63 -0.10 17.37
CA ALA A 423 -5.05 -0.48 18.73
C ALA A 423 -4.67 0.57 19.78
N LEU A 424 -3.38 0.93 19.81
CA LEU A 424 -2.77 1.85 20.77
C LEU A 424 -3.36 3.26 20.68
N THR A 425 -3.69 3.73 19.48
CA THR A 425 -4.12 5.12 19.27
C THR A 425 -5.52 5.44 19.80
N ARG A 426 -6.51 4.51 19.73
CA ARG A 426 -7.91 4.85 20.07
C ARG A 426 -8.69 3.88 20.99
N GLY A 427 -8.18 2.68 21.29
CA GLY A 427 -8.69 1.81 22.39
C GLY A 427 -10.19 1.50 22.40
N GLY A 428 -10.74 1.17 23.59
CA GLY A 428 -12.18 1.02 23.84
C GLY A 428 -12.93 0.10 22.86
N GLN A 429 -13.92 0.65 22.14
CA GLN A 429 -14.69 -0.12 21.15
C GLN A 429 -13.81 -0.68 20.01
N LEU A 430 -12.74 0.03 19.63
CA LEU A 430 -11.82 -0.42 18.58
C LEU A 430 -11.00 -1.62 19.06
N LEU A 431 -10.54 -1.60 20.32
CA LEU A 431 -9.90 -2.74 20.98
C LEU A 431 -10.85 -3.95 21.07
N ARG A 432 -12.14 -3.74 21.39
CA ARG A 432 -13.16 -4.81 21.41
C ARG A 432 -13.32 -5.50 20.06
N VAL A 433 -13.41 -4.72 18.97
CA VAL A 433 -13.49 -5.27 17.60
C VAL A 433 -12.20 -5.96 17.18
N LEU A 434 -11.05 -5.38 17.56
CA LEU A 434 -9.73 -5.97 17.31
C LEU A 434 -9.60 -7.36 17.95
N LEU A 435 -9.83 -7.50 19.26
CA LEU A 435 -9.62 -8.75 19.99
C LEU A 435 -10.45 -9.90 19.41
N ILE A 436 -11.68 -9.64 18.95
CA ILE A 436 -12.53 -10.63 18.26
C ILE A 436 -11.86 -11.15 16.97
N ARG A 437 -11.27 -10.27 16.15
CA ARG A 437 -10.60 -10.66 14.90
C ARG A 437 -9.19 -11.21 15.14
N LEU A 438 -8.46 -10.69 16.13
CA LEU A 438 -7.15 -11.18 16.57
C LEU A 438 -7.23 -12.63 17.05
N LYS A 439 -8.35 -13.06 17.66
CA LYS A 439 -8.55 -14.48 18.03
C LYS A 439 -8.44 -15.41 16.82
N SER A 440 -9.00 -15.03 15.66
CA SER A 440 -8.87 -15.81 14.43
C SER A 440 -7.42 -15.88 13.98
N LEU A 441 -6.74 -14.73 13.93
CA LEU A 441 -5.35 -14.62 13.51
C LEU A 441 -4.40 -15.46 14.38
N VAL A 442 -4.59 -15.44 15.69
CA VAL A 442 -3.86 -16.25 16.67
C VAL A 442 -4.10 -17.75 16.46
N LEU A 443 -5.35 -18.19 16.36
CA LEU A 443 -5.68 -19.61 16.17
C LEU A 443 -5.18 -20.13 14.81
N THR A 444 -5.21 -19.30 13.77
CA THR A 444 -4.62 -19.58 12.45
C THR A 444 -3.09 -19.64 12.53
N ALA A 445 -2.42 -18.75 13.29
CA ALA A 445 -0.97 -18.79 13.48
C ALA A 445 -0.53 -20.06 14.22
N CYS A 446 -1.21 -20.45 15.30
CA CYS A 446 -1.01 -21.74 15.97
C CYS A 446 -1.22 -22.90 14.98
N ALA A 447 -2.28 -22.88 14.16
CA ALA A 447 -2.54 -23.92 13.17
C ALA A 447 -1.48 -24.03 12.06
N GLN A 448 -0.67 -23.00 11.82
CA GLN A 448 0.48 -23.08 10.91
C GLN A 448 1.77 -23.44 11.65
N ALA A 449 1.87 -23.24 12.97
CA ALA A 449 3.01 -23.67 13.78
C ALA A 449 3.20 -25.18 13.80
N ASP A 450 2.08 -25.93 13.88
CA ASP A 450 2.01 -27.38 13.66
C ASP A 450 2.68 -27.83 12.34
N THR A 451 2.83 -26.92 11.36
CA THR A 451 3.41 -27.17 10.03
C THR A 451 4.82 -26.58 9.82
N TRP A 452 5.38 -25.85 10.79
CA TRP A 452 6.65 -25.13 10.63
C TRP A 452 7.91 -25.96 10.95
N GLY A 453 7.78 -27.05 11.70
CA GLY A 453 8.90 -27.94 12.07
C GLY A 453 9.68 -27.44 13.30
N ASN A 454 10.95 -27.85 13.44
CA ASN A 454 11.77 -27.62 14.65
C ASN A 454 12.11 -26.15 14.98
N SER A 455 11.58 -25.19 14.22
CA SER A 455 11.69 -23.75 14.50
C SER A 455 10.30 -23.13 14.43
N GLN A 456 9.87 -22.46 15.50
CA GLN A 456 8.68 -21.61 15.44
C GLN A 456 8.93 -20.53 14.36
N GLY A 457 8.03 -20.45 13.37
CA GLY A 457 8.26 -19.57 12.22
C GLY A 457 8.20 -18.10 12.62
N ALA A 458 8.96 -17.22 11.94
CA ALA A 458 9.02 -15.78 12.30
C ALA A 458 7.63 -15.11 12.37
N MET A 459 6.69 -15.51 11.51
CA MET A 459 5.28 -15.04 11.59
C MET A 459 4.57 -15.43 12.89
N PHE A 460 4.92 -16.56 13.52
CA PHE A 460 4.40 -16.96 14.84
C PHE A 460 4.89 -15.99 15.92
N GLU A 461 6.20 -15.75 15.98
CA GLU A 461 6.80 -14.85 16.98
C GLU A 461 6.25 -13.42 16.87
N ILE A 462 6.03 -12.93 15.64
CA ILE A 462 5.37 -11.65 15.39
C ILE A 462 3.93 -11.64 15.94
N VAL A 463 3.14 -12.69 15.71
CA VAL A 463 1.77 -12.80 16.27
C VAL A 463 1.80 -12.86 17.79
N MET A 464 2.71 -13.65 18.38
CA MET A 464 2.87 -13.73 19.84
C MET A 464 3.16 -12.35 20.43
N LYS A 465 4.22 -11.69 19.94
CA LYS A 465 4.65 -10.38 20.41
C LYS A 465 3.55 -9.32 20.29
N THR A 466 2.96 -9.17 19.10
CA THR A 466 1.90 -8.18 18.89
C THR A 466 0.64 -8.50 19.71
N SER A 467 0.34 -9.78 19.98
CA SER A 467 -0.75 -10.15 20.88
C SER A 467 -0.45 -9.74 22.33
N CYS A 468 0.76 -9.94 22.82
CA CYS A 468 1.18 -9.50 24.16
C CYS A 468 1.09 -7.97 24.29
N GLU A 469 1.65 -7.22 23.35
CA GLU A 469 1.60 -5.75 23.33
C GLU A 469 0.15 -5.20 23.30
N ILE A 470 -0.77 -5.88 22.61
CA ILE A 470 -2.21 -5.55 22.60
C ILE A 470 -2.90 -5.93 23.93
N ILE A 471 -2.53 -7.07 24.54
CA ILE A 471 -3.03 -7.51 25.85
C ILE A 471 -2.60 -6.53 26.94
N GLU A 472 -1.32 -6.19 27.04
CA GLU A 472 -0.76 -5.25 28.01
C GLU A 472 -1.45 -3.88 27.95
N PHE A 473 -1.53 -3.30 26.76
CA PHE A 473 -2.24 -2.04 26.54
C PHE A 473 -3.72 -2.15 26.91
N GLY A 474 -4.38 -3.23 26.49
CA GLY A 474 -5.78 -3.48 26.81
C GLY A 474 -6.05 -3.62 28.31
N TRP A 475 -5.18 -4.33 29.03
CA TRP A 475 -5.25 -4.54 30.47
C TRP A 475 -5.25 -3.23 31.26
N ILE A 476 -4.46 -2.25 30.79
CA ILE A 476 -4.37 -0.90 31.36
C ILE A 476 -5.57 -0.01 30.97
N LYS A 477 -6.22 -0.25 29.82
CA LYS A 477 -7.21 0.68 29.22
C LYS A 477 -8.68 0.23 29.32
N ASP A 478 -8.97 -1.03 29.05
CA ASP A 478 -10.31 -1.63 29.09
C ASP A 478 -10.14 -3.14 29.27
N ARG A 479 -10.15 -3.60 30.53
CA ARG A 479 -9.74 -4.96 30.92
C ARG A 479 -10.74 -6.05 30.51
N ALA A 480 -12.04 -5.80 30.65
CA ALA A 480 -13.07 -6.83 30.44
C ALA A 480 -13.08 -7.46 29.02
N PRO A 481 -12.80 -6.71 27.93
CA PRO A 481 -12.52 -7.29 26.62
C PRO A 481 -11.30 -8.23 26.59
N VAL A 482 -10.24 -7.92 27.34
CA VAL A 482 -9.03 -8.74 27.43
C VAL A 482 -9.31 -10.01 28.24
N ASP A 483 -10.00 -9.92 29.38
CA ASP A 483 -10.46 -11.11 30.13
C ASP A 483 -11.31 -12.03 29.22
N THR A 484 -12.22 -11.45 28.42
CA THR A 484 -13.07 -12.18 27.46
C THR A 484 -12.25 -12.83 26.34
N PHE A 485 -11.23 -12.14 25.83
CA PHE A 485 -10.33 -12.63 24.79
C PHE A 485 -9.46 -13.79 25.26
N ILE A 486 -8.83 -13.67 26.43
CA ILE A 486 -7.99 -14.72 27.03
C ILE A 486 -8.82 -15.97 27.33
N LEU A 487 -9.99 -15.82 27.97
CA LEU A 487 -10.91 -16.93 28.21
C LEU A 487 -11.38 -17.58 26.89
N GLY A 488 -11.69 -16.75 25.90
CA GLY A 488 -12.09 -17.20 24.56
C GLY A 488 -11.00 -17.96 23.82
N LEU A 489 -9.73 -17.58 23.97
CA LEU A 489 -8.59 -18.32 23.42
C LEU A 489 -8.36 -19.62 24.17
N ALA A 490 -8.29 -19.59 25.50
CA ALA A 490 -8.07 -20.76 26.34
C ALA A 490 -9.14 -21.85 26.12
N SER A 491 -10.39 -21.46 25.88
CA SER A 491 -11.46 -22.40 25.51
C SER A 491 -11.20 -23.08 24.17
N SER A 492 -10.89 -22.34 23.11
CA SER A 492 -10.70 -22.93 21.77
C SER A 492 -9.35 -23.64 21.60
N ILE A 493 -8.34 -23.36 22.43
CA ILE A 493 -7.13 -24.16 22.51
C ILE A 493 -7.42 -25.48 23.24
N ARG A 494 -8.19 -25.47 24.33
CA ARG A 494 -8.59 -26.70 25.04
C ARG A 494 -9.43 -27.62 24.15
N GLU A 495 -10.45 -27.08 23.48
CA GLU A 495 -11.33 -27.79 22.54
C GLU A 495 -10.57 -28.46 21.38
N ARG A 496 -9.38 -27.94 21.03
CA ARG A 496 -8.46 -28.54 20.05
C ARG A 496 -7.54 -29.60 20.67
N ASN A 497 -7.11 -29.38 21.92
CA ASN A 497 -6.14 -30.21 22.63
C ASN A 497 -6.74 -31.46 23.30
N ASP A 498 -8.05 -31.68 23.22
CA ASP A 498 -8.68 -32.98 23.58
C ASP A 498 -8.21 -34.13 22.65
N TYR A 499 -7.41 -33.82 21.61
CA TYR A 499 -6.59 -34.77 20.83
C TYR A 499 -5.09 -34.43 20.92
N GLU A 500 -4.48 -34.79 22.06
CA GLU A 500 -3.04 -34.82 22.39
C GLU A 500 -2.21 -33.51 22.37
N GLU A 501 -1.65 -33.19 23.54
CA GLU A 501 -0.49 -32.34 23.86
C GLU A 501 -0.09 -31.16 22.95
N GLN A 502 -0.44 -29.92 23.36
CA GLN A 502 0.44 -28.73 23.26
C GLN A 502 -0.09 -27.52 24.06
N VAL A 503 0.55 -27.19 25.19
CA VAL A 503 0.08 -26.12 26.13
C VAL A 503 0.94 -24.84 26.09
N SER A 504 1.82 -24.71 25.09
CA SER A 504 2.83 -23.64 25.04
C SER A 504 2.25 -22.21 24.98
N PHE A 505 1.20 -21.98 24.18
CA PHE A 505 0.64 -20.63 24.00
C PHE A 505 0.05 -20.04 25.30
N VAL A 506 -0.67 -20.85 26.08
CA VAL A 506 -1.44 -20.36 27.24
C VAL A 506 -0.52 -20.01 28.41
N LEU A 507 0.62 -20.71 28.55
CA LEU A 507 1.65 -20.35 29.53
C LEU A 507 2.35 -19.04 29.15
N LEU A 508 2.72 -18.87 27.87
CA LEU A 508 3.39 -17.68 27.31
C LEU A 508 2.49 -16.42 27.24
N VAL A 509 1.27 -16.47 27.81
CA VAL A 509 0.33 -15.35 27.95
C VAL A 509 -0.12 -15.19 29.43
N ILE A 510 0.47 -15.98 30.34
CA ILE A 510 0.19 -15.98 31.78
C ILE A 510 1.46 -15.69 32.60
N GLU A 511 2.65 -16.04 32.08
CA GLU A 511 3.95 -15.49 32.51
C GLU A 511 4.18 -14.07 31.98
#